data_AF-A0A7K2AHT4-F1
#
_entry.id   AF-A0A7K2AHT4-F1
#
_cell.length_a   1.000
_cell.length_b   1.000
_cell.length_c   1.000
_cell.angle_alpha   90.00
_cell.angle_beta   90.00
_cell.angle_gamma   90.00
#
_symmetry.space_group_name_H-M   'P 1'
#
loop_
_entity.id
_entity.type
_entity.pdbx_description
1 polymer ?
#
loop_
_entity_poly.entity_id
_entity_poly.type
_entity_poly.pdbx_seq_one_letter_code
_entity_poly.pdbx_strand_id
1 'polypeptide(L)'
;MVAYPSRPRPSRGRWWLLALLVVAALGWTLNAVINTSRTEITLGEELRSHTITLDRAARSFVRLIEQIDTADRSELASIITQSRESIGAVTVALEQSNEQDSSLAILLRTSLDLWEEGLERFENAFLSAVDDPFNYVVEEQITTALVSIRSGDRIYQAFLERIGAEPEIQSFSEFRTVVFLPLAYPVVDTGQFLATFARLSRPTLESTADLGIEQVTSHPEWVPDLEGRPVIIPTDSFDLLVVVANRGNVEVVEETSIQLTIWPPGEVVLSRDLTVPPLGPGEKTTVTFFELGVTRDTTYQVEVRLGIAQGEQNLDDNSYVFTLSVGG
;
A
#
# COMPACT_ATOMS: atom_id res chain seq x y z
N MET A 1 -41.29 -73.90 60.59
CA MET A 1 -39.94 -73.31 60.46
C MET A 1 -39.58 -73.32 58.99
N VAL A 2 -39.60 -72.17 58.33
CA VAL A 2 -39.16 -72.04 56.93
C VAL A 2 -38.28 -70.79 56.86
N ALA A 3 -37.00 -71.00 56.59
CA ALA A 3 -36.02 -69.94 56.37
C ALA A 3 -36.11 -69.47 54.90
N TYR A 4 -36.25 -68.16 54.70
CA TYR A 4 -36.19 -67.54 53.37
C TYR A 4 -34.75 -67.11 53.04
N PRO A 5 -34.28 -67.32 51.79
CA PRO A 5 -32.97 -66.89 51.35
C PRO A 5 -32.94 -65.38 51.08
N SER A 6 -31.86 -64.73 51.52
CA SER A 6 -31.58 -63.31 51.29
C SER A 6 -31.16 -63.06 49.84
N ARG A 7 -31.92 -62.22 49.13
CA ARG A 7 -31.56 -61.70 47.79
C ARG A 7 -30.44 -60.66 47.87
N PRO A 8 -29.49 -60.63 46.93
CA PRO A 8 -28.40 -59.66 46.93
C PRO A 8 -28.93 -58.26 46.60
N ARG A 9 -28.51 -57.27 47.41
CA ARG A 9 -28.82 -55.86 47.20
C ARG A 9 -28.08 -55.34 45.96
N PRO A 10 -28.75 -54.65 45.02
CA PRO A 10 -28.05 -54.03 43.90
C PRO A 10 -27.09 -52.95 44.43
N SER A 11 -25.83 -53.02 44.01
CA SER A 11 -24.80 -52.09 44.43
C SER A 11 -25.13 -50.70 43.88
N ARG A 12 -25.53 -49.79 44.78
CA ARG A 12 -25.70 -48.35 44.54
C ARG A 12 -24.44 -47.66 43.97
N GLY A 13 -23.32 -48.40 43.92
CA GLY A 13 -22.01 -47.94 43.48
C GLY A 13 -21.79 -47.78 41.97
N ARG A 14 -22.71 -48.22 41.10
CA ARG A 14 -22.53 -48.11 39.64
C ARG A 14 -23.31 -46.97 38.97
N TRP A 15 -24.38 -46.50 39.61
CA TRP A 15 -25.23 -45.44 39.06
C TRP A 15 -24.61 -44.05 39.12
N TRP A 16 -23.80 -43.76 40.15
CA TRP A 16 -23.13 -42.46 40.28
C TRP A 16 -22.00 -42.28 39.25
N LEU A 17 -21.31 -43.35 38.87
CA LEU A 17 -20.29 -43.32 37.82
C LEU A 17 -20.88 -43.05 36.43
N LEU A 18 -22.04 -43.64 36.12
CA LEU A 18 -22.77 -43.35 34.88
C LEU A 18 -23.31 -41.91 34.84
N ALA A 19 -23.83 -41.40 35.96
CA ALA A 19 -24.29 -40.03 36.06
C ALA A 19 -23.15 -39.01 35.88
N LEU A 20 -21.96 -39.27 36.45
CA LEU A 20 -20.78 -38.43 36.27
C LEU A 20 -20.28 -38.41 34.82
N LEU A 21 -20.29 -39.56 34.14
CA LEU A 21 -19.89 -39.64 32.73
C LEU A 21 -20.85 -38.86 31.82
N VAL A 22 -22.16 -38.92 32.08
CA VAL A 22 -23.15 -38.16 31.32
C VAL A 22 -23.01 -36.64 31.54
N VAL A 23 -22.77 -36.21 32.78
CA VAL A 23 -22.52 -34.79 33.10
C VAL A 23 -21.21 -34.29 32.50
N ALA A 24 -20.16 -35.11 32.52
CA ALA A 24 -18.89 -34.77 31.88
C ALA A 24 -19.01 -34.69 30.35
N ALA A 25 -19.77 -35.60 29.72
CA ALA A 25 -20.04 -35.57 28.29
C ALA A 25 -20.89 -34.36 27.89
N LEU A 26 -21.94 -34.02 28.67
CA LEU A 26 -22.74 -32.81 28.50
C LEU A 26 -21.92 -31.54 28.72
N GLY A 27 -21.01 -31.53 29.70
CA GLY A 27 -20.09 -30.41 29.94
C GLY A 27 -19.09 -30.24 28.80
N TRP A 28 -18.60 -31.34 28.22
CA TRP A 28 -17.71 -31.30 27.05
C TRP A 28 -18.42 -30.81 25.80
N THR A 29 -19.65 -31.26 25.53
CA THR A 29 -20.43 -30.77 24.39
C THR A 29 -20.86 -29.32 24.58
N LEU A 30 -21.25 -28.90 25.79
CA LEU A 30 -21.51 -27.49 26.07
C LEU A 30 -20.26 -26.64 25.90
N ASN A 31 -19.10 -27.08 26.39
CA ASN A 31 -17.86 -26.31 26.30
C ASN A 31 -17.33 -26.25 24.86
N ALA A 32 -17.51 -27.31 24.07
CA ALA A 32 -17.23 -27.30 22.64
C ALA A 32 -18.13 -26.30 21.91
N VAL A 33 -19.44 -26.35 22.15
CA VAL A 33 -20.41 -25.41 21.56
C VAL A 33 -20.11 -23.96 21.98
N ILE A 34 -19.82 -23.71 23.26
CA ILE A 34 -19.50 -22.37 23.76
C ILE A 34 -18.18 -21.83 23.18
N ASN A 35 -17.17 -22.67 23.00
CA ASN A 35 -15.91 -22.25 22.40
C ASN A 35 -16.03 -21.99 20.90
N THR A 36 -16.76 -22.84 20.17
CA THR A 36 -17.08 -22.63 18.75
C THR A 36 -17.84 -21.32 18.55
N SER A 37 -18.87 -21.06 19.37
CA SER A 37 -19.60 -19.79 19.33
C SER A 37 -18.74 -18.57 19.67
N ARG A 38 -17.74 -18.67 20.56
CA ARG A 38 -16.84 -17.55 20.87
C ARG A 38 -15.90 -17.20 19.72
N THR A 39 -15.35 -18.20 19.04
CA THR A 39 -14.51 -17.98 17.84
C THR A 39 -15.32 -17.42 16.66
N GLU A 40 -16.56 -17.88 16.47
CA GLU A 40 -17.46 -17.37 15.43
C GLU A 40 -17.90 -15.91 15.70
N ILE A 41 -18.17 -15.56 16.96
CA ILE A 41 -18.50 -14.18 17.36
C ILE A 41 -17.31 -13.22 17.13
N THR A 42 -16.09 -13.65 17.44
CA THR A 42 -14.89 -12.79 17.31
C THR A 42 -14.55 -12.51 15.84
N LEU A 43 -14.65 -13.51 14.98
CA LEU A 43 -14.40 -13.39 13.55
C LEU A 43 -15.47 -12.54 12.84
N GLY A 44 -16.75 -12.70 13.21
CA GLY A 44 -17.83 -11.87 12.68
C GLY A 44 -17.67 -10.38 13.04
N GLU A 45 -17.04 -10.07 14.17
CA GLU A 45 -16.73 -8.70 14.59
C GLU A 45 -15.50 -8.12 13.88
N GLU A 46 -14.47 -8.96 13.64
CA GLU A 46 -13.29 -8.60 12.86
C GLU A 46 -13.64 -8.27 11.40
N LEU A 47 -14.40 -9.14 10.72
CA LEU A 47 -14.88 -8.89 9.36
C LEU A 47 -15.71 -7.60 9.26
N ARG A 48 -16.53 -7.30 10.28
CA ARG A 48 -17.29 -6.03 10.34
C ARG A 48 -16.38 -4.83 10.44
N SER A 49 -15.37 -4.87 11.30
CA SER A 49 -14.39 -3.78 11.43
C SER A 49 -13.74 -3.46 10.08
N HIS A 50 -13.33 -4.50 9.33
CA HIS A 50 -12.76 -4.33 7.99
C HIS A 50 -13.76 -3.79 6.96
N THR A 51 -15.06 -4.02 7.12
CA THR A 51 -16.07 -3.40 6.23
C THR A 51 -16.19 -1.89 6.40
N ILE A 52 -15.78 -1.33 7.55
CA ILE A 52 -15.72 0.13 7.77
C ILE A 52 -14.59 0.75 6.95
N THR A 53 -13.42 0.12 6.95
CA THR A 53 -12.28 0.57 6.12
C THR A 53 -12.61 0.40 4.64
N LEU A 54 -13.28 -0.69 4.27
CA LEU A 54 -13.71 -0.94 2.90
C LEU A 54 -14.77 0.07 2.40
N ASP A 55 -15.77 0.43 3.21
CA ASP A 55 -16.72 1.52 2.87
C ASP A 55 -16.00 2.86 2.67
N ARG A 56 -15.00 3.17 3.50
CA ARG A 56 -14.19 4.39 3.34
C ARG A 56 -13.40 4.37 2.03
N ALA A 57 -12.76 3.25 1.71
CA ALA A 57 -12.04 3.06 0.45
C ALA A 57 -12.98 3.25 -0.76
N ALA A 58 -14.15 2.60 -0.76
CA ALA A 58 -15.15 2.75 -1.80
C ALA A 58 -15.59 4.21 -2.00
N ARG A 59 -15.84 4.95 -0.91
CA ARG A 59 -16.16 6.39 -0.98
C ARG A 59 -15.02 7.23 -1.51
N SER A 60 -13.77 6.90 -1.20
CA SER A 60 -12.61 7.60 -1.76
C SER A 60 -12.49 7.35 -3.26
N PHE A 61 -12.71 6.12 -3.71
CA PHE A 61 -12.74 5.80 -5.15
C PHE A 61 -13.88 6.51 -5.90
N VAL A 62 -15.09 6.56 -5.32
CA VAL A 62 -16.20 7.33 -5.91
C VAL A 62 -15.84 8.82 -6.02
N ARG A 63 -15.25 9.41 -4.98
CA ARG A 63 -14.78 10.79 -5.02
C ARG A 63 -13.71 11.03 -6.07
N LEU A 64 -12.78 10.08 -6.25
CA LEU A 64 -11.77 10.12 -7.31
C LEU A 64 -12.43 10.17 -8.69
N ILE A 65 -13.46 9.35 -8.96
CA ILE A 65 -14.21 9.42 -10.23
C ILE A 65 -14.92 10.77 -10.39
N GLU A 66 -15.51 11.30 -9.32
CA GLU A 66 -16.22 12.59 -9.33
C GLU A 66 -15.29 13.80 -9.54
N GLN A 67 -14.04 13.70 -9.08
CA GLN A 67 -13.05 14.80 -9.06
C GLN A 67 -11.83 14.48 -9.94
N ILE A 68 -11.99 13.59 -10.91
CA ILE A 68 -10.90 13.06 -11.74
C ILE A 68 -10.18 14.18 -12.52
N ASP A 69 -10.85 15.30 -12.76
CA ASP A 69 -10.32 16.50 -13.42
C ASP A 69 -9.30 17.27 -12.58
N THR A 70 -9.33 17.09 -11.26
CA THR A 70 -8.41 17.74 -10.31
C THR A 70 -7.41 16.78 -9.68
N ALA A 71 -7.61 15.48 -9.84
CA ALA A 71 -6.72 14.45 -9.30
C ALA A 71 -5.38 14.43 -10.03
N ASP A 72 -4.30 14.19 -9.28
CA ASP A 72 -2.98 13.89 -9.84
C ASP A 72 -2.71 12.37 -9.87
N ARG A 73 -1.62 11.97 -10.54
CA ARG A 73 -1.24 10.56 -10.70
C ARG A 73 -1.00 9.86 -9.36
N SER A 74 -0.42 10.58 -8.39
CA SER A 74 -0.10 10.04 -7.07
C SER A 74 -1.37 9.82 -6.25
N GLU A 75 -2.32 10.77 -6.29
CA GLU A 75 -3.61 10.65 -5.64
C GLU A 75 -4.41 9.46 -6.20
N LEU A 76 -4.46 9.32 -7.53
CA LEU A 76 -5.12 8.18 -8.19
C LEU A 76 -4.53 6.85 -7.72
N ALA A 77 -3.19 6.69 -7.81
CA ALA A 77 -2.50 5.47 -7.42
C ALA A 77 -2.65 5.17 -5.91
N SER A 78 -2.61 6.21 -5.07
CA SER A 78 -2.76 6.09 -3.62
C SER A 78 -4.17 5.62 -3.25
N ILE A 79 -5.22 6.19 -3.84
CA ILE A 79 -6.61 5.79 -3.57
C ILE A 79 -6.87 4.35 -4.02
N ILE A 80 -6.33 3.95 -5.18
CA ILE A 80 -6.50 2.60 -5.70
C ILE A 80 -5.73 1.59 -4.83
N THR A 81 -4.48 1.88 -4.50
CA THR A 81 -3.66 1.05 -3.58
C THR A 81 -4.34 0.87 -2.23
N GLN A 82 -4.77 1.96 -1.58
CA GLN A 82 -5.48 1.88 -0.29
C GLN A 82 -6.79 1.07 -0.38
N SER A 83 -7.46 1.13 -1.52
CA SER A 83 -8.69 0.35 -1.76
C SER A 83 -8.38 -1.14 -1.87
N ARG A 84 -7.34 -1.51 -2.63
CA ARG A 84 -6.87 -2.89 -2.75
C ARG A 84 -6.35 -3.44 -1.42
N GLU A 85 -5.61 -2.66 -0.64
CA GLU A 85 -5.19 -3.05 0.71
C GLU A 85 -6.39 -3.31 1.63
N SER A 86 -7.42 -2.46 1.56
CA SER A 86 -8.66 -2.64 2.34
C SER A 86 -9.42 -3.90 1.93
N ILE A 87 -9.44 -4.23 0.63
CA ILE A 87 -10.01 -5.48 0.10
C ILE A 87 -9.19 -6.68 0.62
N GLY A 88 -7.87 -6.63 0.47
CA GLY A 88 -6.94 -7.68 0.90
C GLY A 88 -7.05 -7.99 2.39
N ALA A 89 -7.25 -6.97 3.24
CA ALA A 89 -7.46 -7.17 4.67
C ALA A 89 -8.74 -8.00 4.95
N VAL A 90 -9.84 -7.75 4.23
CA VAL A 90 -11.06 -8.56 4.37
C VAL A 90 -10.82 -9.98 3.84
N THR A 91 -10.13 -10.12 2.71
CA THR A 91 -9.79 -11.43 2.13
C THR A 91 -8.98 -12.27 3.11
N VAL A 92 -7.94 -11.71 3.72
CA VAL A 92 -7.12 -12.41 4.72
C VAL A 92 -7.94 -12.82 5.94
N ALA A 93 -8.78 -11.93 6.45
CA ALA A 93 -9.67 -12.25 7.58
C ALA A 93 -10.66 -13.39 7.22
N LEU A 94 -11.16 -13.41 5.98
CA LEU A 94 -12.05 -14.46 5.49
C LEU A 94 -11.31 -15.80 5.34
N GLU A 95 -10.07 -15.82 4.85
CA GLU A 95 -9.27 -17.04 4.70
C GLU A 95 -8.84 -17.63 6.06
N GLN A 96 -8.76 -16.82 7.10
CA GLN A 96 -8.51 -17.28 8.47
C GLN A 96 -9.78 -17.80 9.16
N SER A 97 -10.94 -17.70 8.52
CA SER A 97 -12.20 -18.20 9.05
C SER A 97 -12.36 -19.72 8.93
N ASN A 98 -13.04 -20.32 9.90
CA ASN A 98 -13.47 -21.72 9.80
C ASN A 98 -14.64 -21.92 8.79
N GLU A 99 -15.17 -20.85 8.21
CA GLU A 99 -16.33 -20.83 7.32
C GLU A 99 -15.99 -20.43 5.87
N GLN A 100 -14.71 -20.50 5.49
CA GLN A 100 -14.21 -20.07 4.17
C GLN A 100 -14.95 -20.73 2.97
N ASP A 101 -15.49 -21.93 3.15
CA ASP A 101 -16.22 -22.68 2.12
C ASP A 101 -17.75 -22.50 2.21
N SER A 102 -18.24 -21.68 3.13
CA SER A 102 -19.66 -21.38 3.25
C SER A 102 -20.16 -20.61 2.02
N SER A 103 -21.44 -20.77 1.69
CA SER A 103 -22.05 -20.00 0.58
C SER A 103 -21.94 -18.48 0.77
N LEU A 104 -21.92 -18.00 2.02
CA LEU A 104 -21.73 -16.59 2.36
C LEU A 104 -20.29 -16.14 2.12
N ALA A 105 -19.31 -16.94 2.55
CA ALA A 105 -17.89 -16.69 2.30
C ALA A 105 -17.59 -16.66 0.81
N ILE A 106 -18.18 -17.57 0.01
CA ILE A 106 -18.02 -17.57 -1.44
C ILE A 106 -18.55 -16.27 -2.06
N LEU A 107 -19.73 -15.78 -1.66
CA LEU A 107 -20.26 -14.51 -2.17
C LEU A 107 -19.36 -13.34 -1.80
N LEU A 108 -18.92 -13.25 -0.54
CA LEU A 108 -18.03 -12.18 -0.09
C LEU A 108 -16.70 -12.23 -0.85
N ARG A 109 -16.03 -13.38 -0.90
CA ARG A 109 -14.78 -13.58 -1.66
C ARG A 109 -14.94 -13.17 -3.12
N THR A 110 -15.99 -13.64 -3.78
CA THR A 110 -16.24 -13.30 -5.19
C THR A 110 -16.41 -11.79 -5.39
N SER A 111 -17.06 -11.09 -4.45
CA SER A 111 -17.16 -9.62 -4.53
C SER A 111 -15.82 -8.91 -4.35
N LEU A 112 -14.99 -9.40 -3.42
CA LEU A 112 -13.65 -8.87 -3.15
C LEU A 112 -12.73 -9.05 -4.38
N ASP A 113 -12.71 -10.26 -4.96
CA ASP A 113 -11.91 -10.59 -6.15
C ASP A 113 -12.28 -9.69 -7.33
N LEU A 114 -13.58 -9.47 -7.57
CA LEU A 114 -14.06 -8.63 -8.67
C LEU A 114 -13.76 -7.14 -8.46
N TRP A 115 -13.81 -6.65 -7.23
CA TRP A 115 -13.41 -5.28 -6.92
C TRP A 115 -11.90 -5.10 -7.10
N GLU A 116 -11.08 -6.03 -6.60
CA GLU A 116 -9.63 -5.97 -6.76
C GLU A 116 -9.21 -5.99 -8.23
N GLU A 117 -9.70 -6.97 -9.00
CA GLU A 117 -9.45 -7.07 -10.44
C GLU A 117 -9.91 -5.81 -11.18
N GLY A 118 -11.09 -5.30 -10.82
CA GLY A 118 -11.67 -4.11 -11.44
C GLY A 118 -10.86 -2.85 -11.15
N LEU A 119 -10.41 -2.64 -9.90
CA LEU A 119 -9.60 -1.48 -9.52
C LEU A 119 -8.22 -1.50 -10.18
N GLU A 120 -7.55 -2.66 -10.18
CA GLU A 120 -6.24 -2.82 -10.83
C GLU A 120 -6.32 -2.60 -12.34
N ARG A 121 -7.33 -3.18 -13.01
CA ARG A 121 -7.52 -2.95 -14.45
C ARG A 121 -7.89 -1.51 -14.77
N PHE A 122 -8.66 -0.87 -13.91
CA PHE A 122 -9.03 0.54 -14.06
C PHE A 122 -7.77 1.42 -14.02
N GLU A 123 -6.93 1.27 -13.00
CA GLU A 123 -5.67 2.02 -12.86
C GLU A 123 -4.78 1.86 -14.10
N ASN A 124 -4.49 0.62 -14.47
CA ASN A 124 -3.60 0.30 -15.58
C ASN A 124 -4.12 0.86 -16.91
N ALA A 125 -5.41 0.69 -17.20
CA ALA A 125 -6.00 1.18 -18.43
C ALA A 125 -6.11 2.71 -18.46
N PHE A 126 -6.45 3.33 -17.33
CA PHE A 126 -6.54 4.78 -17.21
C PHE A 126 -5.17 5.44 -17.38
N LEU A 127 -4.14 4.98 -16.65
CA LEU A 127 -2.78 5.51 -16.79
C LEU A 127 -2.19 5.20 -18.17
N SER A 128 -2.46 4.04 -18.76
CA SER A 128 -2.05 3.76 -20.14
C SER A 128 -2.70 4.72 -21.15
N ALA A 129 -3.94 5.17 -20.91
CA ALA A 129 -4.61 6.14 -21.77
C ALA A 129 -4.03 7.56 -21.63
N VAL A 130 -3.51 7.90 -20.44
CA VAL A 130 -2.76 9.13 -20.20
C VAL A 130 -1.40 9.09 -20.91
N ASP A 131 -0.66 8.00 -20.71
CA ASP A 131 0.72 7.87 -21.21
C ASP A 131 0.77 7.63 -22.74
N ASP A 132 -0.25 6.98 -23.32
CA ASP A 132 -0.43 6.83 -24.77
C ASP A 132 -1.85 7.23 -25.20
N PRO A 133 -2.09 8.52 -25.52
CA PRO A 133 -3.40 9.01 -25.93
C PRO A 133 -3.95 8.36 -27.21
N PHE A 134 -3.11 7.70 -28.01
CA PHE A 134 -3.50 7.02 -29.24
C PHE A 134 -3.82 5.54 -29.04
N ASN A 135 -3.72 5.03 -27.81
CA ASN A 135 -4.16 3.68 -27.50
C ASN A 135 -5.69 3.62 -27.49
N TYR A 136 -6.28 3.07 -28.55
CA TYR A 136 -7.73 2.99 -28.70
C TYR A 136 -8.37 1.85 -27.88
N VAL A 137 -7.58 0.89 -27.38
CA VAL A 137 -8.08 -0.28 -26.63
C VAL A 137 -8.43 0.06 -25.18
N VAL A 138 -7.86 1.15 -24.63
CA VAL A 138 -8.07 1.56 -23.24
C VAL A 138 -9.53 1.86 -22.88
N GLU A 139 -10.36 2.29 -23.83
CA GLU A 139 -11.78 2.56 -23.57
C GLU A 139 -12.54 1.29 -23.21
N GLU A 140 -12.32 0.20 -23.95
CA GLU A 140 -12.90 -1.11 -23.67
C GLU A 140 -12.37 -1.66 -22.35
N GLN A 141 -11.08 -1.45 -22.06
CA GLN A 141 -10.44 -1.91 -20.82
C GLN A 141 -10.99 -1.19 -19.59
N ILE A 142 -11.10 0.14 -19.63
CA ILE A 142 -11.72 0.95 -18.56
C ILE A 142 -13.18 0.52 -18.38
N THR A 143 -13.94 0.36 -19.46
CA THR A 143 -15.33 -0.09 -19.38
C THR A 143 -15.44 -1.47 -18.74
N THR A 144 -14.58 -2.41 -19.14
CA THR A 144 -14.53 -3.77 -18.58
C THR A 144 -14.16 -3.75 -17.10
N ALA A 145 -13.22 -2.90 -16.70
CA ALA A 145 -12.85 -2.70 -15.30
C ALA A 145 -14.05 -2.22 -14.47
N LEU A 146 -14.80 -1.22 -14.96
CA LEU A 146 -16.02 -0.75 -14.32
C LEU A 146 -17.14 -1.80 -14.29
N VAL A 147 -17.22 -2.70 -15.29
CA VAL A 147 -18.13 -3.86 -15.26
C VAL A 147 -17.76 -4.82 -14.13
N SER A 148 -16.48 -5.11 -13.93
CA SER A 148 -16.01 -5.95 -12.81
C SER A 148 -16.37 -5.31 -11.47
N ILE A 149 -16.07 -4.02 -11.29
CA ILE A 149 -16.43 -3.27 -10.07
C ILE A 149 -17.94 -3.33 -9.81
N ARG A 150 -18.76 -3.05 -10.82
CA ARG A 150 -20.23 -3.13 -10.74
C ARG A 150 -20.73 -4.52 -10.34
N SER A 151 -20.06 -5.56 -10.85
CA SER A 151 -20.40 -6.95 -10.57
C SER A 151 -20.06 -7.30 -9.12
N GLY A 152 -18.91 -6.82 -8.62
CA GLY A 152 -18.56 -6.87 -7.20
C GLY A 152 -19.64 -6.24 -6.31
N ASP A 153 -20.09 -5.02 -6.64
CA ASP A 153 -21.16 -4.32 -5.89
C ASP A 153 -22.45 -5.15 -5.82
N ARG A 154 -22.85 -5.78 -6.94
CA ARG A 154 -24.07 -6.61 -7.00
C ARG A 154 -23.95 -7.89 -6.17
N ILE A 155 -22.79 -8.55 -6.22
CA ILE A 155 -22.57 -9.78 -5.47
C ILE A 155 -22.46 -9.48 -3.97
N TYR A 156 -21.82 -8.37 -3.60
CA TYR A 156 -21.79 -7.91 -2.22
C TYR A 156 -23.19 -7.59 -1.70
N GLN A 157 -24.03 -6.94 -2.51
CA GLN A 157 -25.43 -6.74 -2.15
C GLN A 157 -26.17 -8.07 -1.93
N ALA A 158 -25.96 -9.07 -2.78
CA ALA A 158 -26.55 -10.40 -2.59
C ALA A 158 -26.06 -11.07 -1.30
N PHE A 159 -24.79 -10.88 -0.93
CA PHE A 159 -24.25 -11.29 0.37
C PHE A 159 -25.00 -10.60 1.52
N LEU A 160 -25.17 -9.27 1.48
CA LEU A 160 -25.91 -8.50 2.50
C LEU A 160 -27.38 -8.94 2.62
N GLU A 161 -28.04 -9.21 1.50
CA GLU A 161 -29.41 -9.72 1.48
C GLU A 161 -29.50 -11.11 2.12
N ARG A 162 -28.52 -11.99 1.86
CA ARG A 162 -28.49 -13.36 2.38
C ARG A 162 -28.27 -13.38 3.89
N ILE A 163 -27.36 -12.56 4.43
CA ILE A 163 -27.15 -12.44 5.89
C ILE A 163 -28.38 -11.84 6.58
N GLY A 164 -29.05 -10.87 5.96
CA GLY A 164 -30.24 -10.23 6.54
C GLY A 164 -31.48 -11.14 6.60
N ALA A 165 -31.54 -12.14 5.72
CA ALA A 165 -32.63 -13.11 5.64
C ALA A 165 -32.55 -14.26 6.66
N GLU A 166 -31.41 -14.47 7.34
CA GLU A 166 -31.21 -15.56 8.30
C GLU A 166 -31.37 -15.07 9.75
N PRO A 167 -32.44 -15.46 10.48
CA PRO A 167 -32.74 -14.93 11.82
C PRO A 167 -31.68 -15.27 12.88
N GLU A 168 -30.98 -16.40 12.71
CA GLU A 168 -29.86 -16.81 13.57
C GLU A 168 -28.62 -15.96 13.33
N ILE A 169 -28.50 -15.37 12.13
CA ILE A 169 -27.46 -14.41 11.71
C ILE A 169 -27.95 -12.96 11.89
N GLN A 170 -29.20 -12.70 12.25
CA GLN A 170 -29.69 -11.32 12.50
C GLN A 170 -29.05 -10.66 13.73
N SER A 171 -28.44 -11.41 14.65
CA SER A 171 -27.59 -10.83 15.69
C SER A 171 -26.28 -10.22 15.12
N PHE A 172 -26.04 -10.38 13.81
CA PHE A 172 -24.90 -9.88 13.05
C PHE A 172 -25.23 -8.65 12.17
N SER A 173 -26.32 -7.93 12.47
CA SER A 173 -26.97 -6.89 11.65
C SER A 173 -26.21 -5.59 11.33
N GLU A 174 -24.88 -5.58 11.20
CA GLU A 174 -24.14 -4.32 10.97
C GLU A 174 -23.00 -4.41 9.94
N PHE A 175 -23.10 -5.27 8.92
CA PHE A 175 -22.25 -5.11 7.74
C PHE A 175 -22.62 -3.80 7.02
N ARG A 176 -21.63 -2.95 6.74
CA ARG A 176 -21.87 -1.72 5.98
C ARG A 176 -22.20 -2.03 4.54
N THR A 177 -23.08 -1.24 3.95
CA THR A 177 -23.20 -1.21 2.48
C THR A 177 -21.93 -0.59 1.89
N VAL A 178 -21.28 -1.33 0.99
CA VAL A 178 -20.10 -0.91 0.24
C VAL A 178 -20.50 -0.83 -1.23
N VAL A 179 -20.18 0.31 -1.87
CA VAL A 179 -20.48 0.53 -3.30
C VAL A 179 -19.33 1.31 -3.92
N PHE A 180 -18.54 0.65 -4.76
CA PHE A 180 -17.44 1.29 -5.48
C PHE A 180 -17.91 2.03 -6.73
N LEU A 181 -19.00 1.57 -7.36
CA LEU A 181 -19.55 2.24 -8.53
C LEU A 181 -21.06 2.44 -8.35
N PRO A 182 -21.55 3.60 -7.86
CA PRO A 182 -22.98 3.88 -7.69
C PRO A 182 -23.80 3.72 -8.98
N LEU A 183 -25.06 3.27 -8.90
CA LEU A 183 -25.95 3.05 -10.06
C LEU A 183 -26.20 4.32 -10.91
N ALA A 184 -25.94 5.49 -10.33
CA ALA A 184 -25.98 6.77 -11.02
C ALA A 184 -24.93 6.90 -12.14
N TYR A 185 -23.93 6.02 -12.18
CA TYR A 185 -22.87 5.97 -13.19
C TYR A 185 -23.14 4.82 -14.20
N PRO A 186 -23.72 5.11 -15.39
CA PRO A 186 -23.87 4.11 -16.44
C PRO A 186 -22.47 3.65 -16.88
N VAL A 187 -22.22 2.35 -16.81
CA VAL A 187 -20.86 1.79 -16.95
C VAL A 187 -20.22 2.16 -18.29
N VAL A 188 -20.98 2.08 -19.39
CA VAL A 188 -20.51 2.39 -20.75
C VAL A 188 -20.20 3.88 -20.90
N ASP A 189 -21.14 4.75 -20.54
CA ASP A 189 -20.97 6.21 -20.67
C ASP A 189 -19.84 6.72 -19.77
N THR A 190 -19.74 6.16 -18.56
CA THR A 190 -18.67 6.49 -17.60
C THR A 190 -17.31 6.02 -18.11
N GLY A 191 -17.23 4.81 -18.66
CA GLY A 191 -16.00 4.28 -19.23
C GLY A 191 -15.51 5.11 -20.42
N GLN A 192 -16.41 5.48 -21.32
CA GLN A 192 -16.10 6.37 -22.46
C GLN A 192 -15.64 7.76 -21.99
N PHE A 193 -16.33 8.35 -21.01
CA PHE A 193 -15.94 9.63 -20.42
C PHE A 193 -14.54 9.56 -19.82
N LEU A 194 -14.25 8.57 -18.96
CA LEU A 194 -12.96 8.43 -18.30
C LEU A 194 -11.82 8.15 -19.29
N ALA A 195 -12.07 7.35 -20.33
CA ALA A 195 -11.09 7.12 -21.40
C ALA A 195 -10.79 8.39 -22.20
N THR A 196 -11.83 9.15 -22.55
CA THR A 196 -11.67 10.43 -23.26
C THR A 196 -10.94 11.44 -22.39
N PHE A 197 -11.30 11.51 -21.10
CA PHE A 197 -10.66 12.36 -20.13
C PHE A 197 -9.17 12.02 -20.02
N ALA A 198 -8.82 10.75 -19.75
CA ALA A 198 -7.44 10.30 -19.63
C ALA A 198 -6.56 10.69 -20.84
N ARG A 199 -7.08 10.52 -22.07
CA ARG A 199 -6.36 10.92 -23.31
C ARG A 199 -6.15 12.42 -23.45
N LEU A 200 -7.01 13.23 -22.85
CA LEU A 200 -6.99 14.69 -22.93
C LEU A 200 -6.34 15.34 -21.70
N SER A 201 -6.07 14.55 -20.66
CA SER A 201 -5.42 14.98 -19.44
C SER A 201 -4.05 15.60 -19.74
N ARG A 202 -3.79 16.74 -19.09
CA ARG A 202 -2.55 17.55 -19.20
C ARG A 202 -1.64 17.29 -17.98
N PRO A 203 -0.48 17.96 -17.77
CA PRO A 203 0.74 17.35 -17.23
C PRO A 203 0.66 16.76 -15.81
N THR A 204 -0.39 17.03 -15.02
CA THR A 204 -0.55 16.49 -13.66
C THR A 204 -0.72 14.97 -13.61
N LEU A 205 -1.22 14.36 -14.69
CA LEU A 205 -1.38 12.90 -14.81
C LEU A 205 -0.26 12.24 -15.65
N GLU A 206 0.46 13.04 -16.45
CA GLU A 206 1.56 12.55 -17.29
C GLU A 206 2.69 11.97 -16.42
N SER A 207 3.25 10.85 -16.87
CA SER A 207 4.42 10.25 -16.23
C SER A 207 5.60 11.23 -16.28
N THR A 208 6.04 11.70 -15.12
CA THR A 208 7.18 12.60 -14.97
C THR A 208 8.14 12.03 -13.94
N ALA A 209 9.29 11.54 -14.39
CA ALA A 209 10.43 11.24 -13.52
C ALA A 209 11.15 12.55 -13.17
N ASP A 210 11.65 12.67 -11.94
CA ASP A 210 12.42 13.85 -11.49
C ASP A 210 13.26 13.45 -10.29
N LEU A 211 14.53 13.08 -10.51
CA LEU A 211 15.49 12.73 -9.47
C LEU A 211 16.42 13.92 -9.23
N GLY A 212 16.22 14.62 -8.12
CA GLY A 212 16.99 15.80 -7.78
C GLY A 212 17.95 15.60 -6.61
N ILE A 213 19.06 16.34 -6.62
CA ILE A 213 19.86 16.58 -5.42
C ILE A 213 19.11 17.60 -4.56
N GLU A 214 18.60 17.16 -3.41
CA GLU A 214 17.86 18.03 -2.49
C GLU A 214 18.78 18.76 -1.52
N GLN A 215 19.81 18.07 -1.04
CA GLN A 215 20.71 18.62 -0.03
C GLN A 215 22.09 18.00 -0.14
N VAL A 216 23.12 18.82 0.10
CA VAL A 216 24.49 18.36 0.29
C VAL A 216 24.98 18.88 1.64
N THR A 217 25.53 17.99 2.47
CA THR A 217 26.13 18.32 3.76
C THR A 217 27.44 17.54 3.94
N SER A 218 28.18 17.85 5.01
CA SER A 218 29.43 17.17 5.33
C SER A 218 29.51 16.68 6.77
N HIS A 219 30.42 15.74 7.02
CA HIS A 219 30.85 15.36 8.36
C HIS A 219 32.39 15.39 8.44
N PRO A 220 33.02 16.22 9.30
CA PRO A 220 32.39 17.22 10.16
C PRO A 220 31.60 18.27 9.34
N GLU A 221 30.56 18.83 9.97
CA GLU A 221 29.67 19.79 9.34
C GLU A 221 30.44 21.05 8.92
N TRP A 222 30.23 21.50 7.69
CA TRP A 222 30.80 22.77 7.24
C TRP A 222 30.05 23.93 7.89
N VAL A 223 30.73 25.05 8.03
CA VAL A 223 30.15 26.31 8.48
C VAL A 223 30.40 27.34 7.37
N PRO A 224 29.40 28.16 7.00
CA PRO A 224 29.63 29.23 6.04
C PRO A 224 30.61 30.27 6.58
N ASP A 225 31.56 30.72 5.76
CA ASP A 225 32.41 31.87 6.07
C ASP A 225 31.64 33.21 5.97
N LEU A 226 32.35 34.33 6.17
CA LEU A 226 31.77 35.67 6.05
C LEU A 226 31.22 35.99 4.65
N GLU A 227 31.65 35.25 3.64
CA GLU A 227 31.22 35.35 2.23
C GLU A 227 30.18 34.27 1.87
N GLY A 228 29.75 33.46 2.84
CA GLY A 228 28.77 32.38 2.68
C GLY A 228 29.32 31.08 2.09
N ARG A 229 30.63 30.93 1.93
CA ARG A 229 31.25 29.71 1.38
C ARG A 229 31.37 28.62 2.43
N PRO A 230 31.11 27.35 2.08
CA PRO A 230 31.37 26.22 2.97
C PRO A 230 32.83 26.13 3.44
N VAL A 231 33.04 26.17 4.75
CA VAL A 231 34.35 25.92 5.38
C VAL A 231 34.25 24.73 6.33
N ILE A 232 35.11 23.73 6.14
CA ILE A 232 35.23 22.61 7.08
C ILE A 232 36.38 22.89 8.05
N ILE A 233 36.19 22.50 9.32
CA ILE A 233 37.22 22.54 10.37
C ILE A 233 38.47 21.78 9.90
N PRO A 234 39.70 22.25 10.22
CA PRO A 234 40.93 21.59 9.78
C PRO A 234 40.91 20.08 10.11
N THR A 235 40.84 19.28 9.04
CA THR A 235 40.80 17.82 9.07
C THR A 235 41.60 17.30 7.88
N ASP A 236 42.02 16.04 7.96
CA ASP A 236 42.73 15.37 6.87
C ASP A 236 41.76 14.60 5.95
N SER A 237 40.52 14.38 6.41
CA SER A 237 39.41 13.83 5.63
C SER A 237 38.05 14.30 6.11
N PHE A 238 37.05 14.22 5.24
CA PHE A 238 35.64 14.46 5.58
C PHE A 238 34.72 13.52 4.80
N ASP A 239 33.50 13.34 5.27
CA ASP A 239 32.44 12.64 4.54
C ASP A 239 31.51 13.65 3.89
N LEU A 240 31.05 13.37 2.67
CA LEU A 240 30.02 14.15 1.99
C LEU A 240 28.72 13.35 1.96
N LEU A 241 27.64 13.91 2.49
CA LEU A 241 26.31 13.31 2.50
C LEU A 241 25.45 14.04 1.48
N VAL A 242 24.87 13.30 0.55
CA VAL A 242 24.01 13.84 -0.50
C VAL A 242 22.62 13.23 -0.37
N VAL A 243 21.62 14.06 -0.14
CA VAL A 243 20.21 13.66 -0.14
C VAL A 243 19.69 13.75 -1.56
N VAL A 244 19.26 12.61 -2.09
CA VAL A 244 18.61 12.49 -3.40
C VAL A 244 17.13 12.22 -3.16
N ALA A 245 16.27 12.91 -3.92
CA ALA A 245 14.83 12.80 -3.80
C ALA A 245 14.19 12.59 -5.17
N ASN A 246 13.16 11.74 -5.22
CA ASN A 246 12.27 11.67 -6.36
C ASN A 246 11.13 12.69 -6.18
N ARG A 247 11.20 13.79 -6.92
CA ARG A 247 10.18 14.84 -6.97
C ARG A 247 9.11 14.58 -8.03
N GLY A 248 9.30 13.53 -8.83
CA GLY A 248 8.40 13.10 -9.89
C GLY A 248 7.17 12.37 -9.34
N ASN A 249 6.28 11.99 -10.26
CA ASN A 249 5.05 11.26 -9.95
C ASN A 249 5.08 9.78 -10.37
N VAL A 250 6.25 9.29 -10.80
CA VAL A 250 6.51 7.88 -11.09
C VAL A 250 7.75 7.37 -10.38
N GLU A 251 7.76 6.08 -10.08
CA GLU A 251 8.93 5.40 -9.52
C GLU A 251 10.06 5.35 -10.56
N VAL A 252 11.29 5.68 -10.13
CA VAL A 252 12.48 5.44 -10.93
C VAL A 252 13.04 4.08 -10.55
N VAL A 253 12.71 3.09 -11.37
CA VAL A 253 13.01 1.67 -11.13
C VAL A 253 14.47 1.29 -11.42
N GLU A 254 15.18 2.11 -12.20
CA GLU A 254 16.58 1.86 -12.57
C GLU A 254 17.55 2.47 -11.55
N GLU A 255 18.59 1.71 -11.22
CA GLU A 255 19.72 2.22 -10.43
C GLU A 255 20.39 3.38 -11.17
N THR A 256 20.43 4.56 -10.54
CA THR A 256 20.99 5.77 -11.11
C THR A 256 22.36 6.05 -10.50
N SER A 257 23.35 6.45 -11.29
CA SER A 257 24.67 6.78 -10.76
C SER A 257 24.72 8.19 -10.17
N ILE A 258 25.50 8.39 -9.10
CA ILE A 258 25.86 9.70 -8.58
C ILE A 258 27.37 9.82 -8.50
N GLN A 259 27.90 10.84 -9.15
CA GLN A 259 29.33 11.10 -9.30
C GLN A 259 29.72 12.32 -8.48
N LEU A 260 30.75 12.17 -7.64
CA LEU A 260 31.44 13.24 -6.96
C LEU A 260 32.76 13.52 -7.68
N THR A 261 33.00 14.78 -8.02
CA THR A 261 34.28 15.27 -8.53
C THR A 261 34.81 16.39 -7.63
N ILE A 262 36.06 16.26 -7.20
CA ILE A 262 36.78 17.27 -6.42
C ILE A 262 38.02 17.69 -7.21
N TRP A 263 38.17 19.00 -7.45
CA TRP A 263 39.34 19.59 -8.09
C TRP A 263 40.23 20.28 -7.06
N PRO A 264 41.38 19.68 -6.69
CA PRO A 264 42.42 20.35 -5.94
C PRO A 264 43.22 21.31 -6.83
N PRO A 265 43.78 22.39 -6.27
CA PRO A 265 44.67 23.28 -7.01
C PRO A 265 46.01 22.58 -7.30
N GLY A 266 46.28 22.30 -8.58
CA GLY A 266 47.58 21.77 -9.02
C GLY A 266 47.80 20.28 -8.79
N GLU A 267 46.76 19.53 -8.37
CA GLU A 267 46.84 18.08 -8.16
C GLU A 267 45.86 17.30 -9.07
N VAL A 268 45.85 15.98 -8.91
CA VAL A 268 44.97 15.07 -9.66
C VAL A 268 43.54 15.20 -9.14
N VAL A 269 42.58 15.29 -10.07
CA VAL A 269 41.15 15.32 -9.78
C VAL A 269 40.73 14.02 -9.09
N LEU A 270 40.04 14.13 -7.95
CA LEU A 270 39.42 12.99 -7.29
C LEU A 270 38.01 12.82 -7.85
N SER A 271 37.71 11.63 -8.37
CA SER A 271 36.39 11.25 -8.87
C SER A 271 35.93 9.97 -8.19
N ARG A 272 34.68 9.94 -7.72
CA ARG A 272 34.06 8.75 -7.15
C ARG A 272 32.63 8.63 -7.61
N ASP A 273 32.23 7.41 -7.95
CA ASP A 273 30.88 7.10 -8.40
C ASP A 273 30.24 6.15 -7.39
N LEU A 274 28.99 6.42 -7.04
CA LEU A 274 28.14 5.58 -6.22
C LEU A 274 26.80 5.37 -6.93
N THR A 275 26.00 4.46 -6.40
CA THR A 275 24.67 4.14 -6.93
C THR A 275 23.59 4.68 -6.01
N VAL A 276 22.56 5.25 -6.61
CA VAL A 276 21.29 5.60 -5.97
C VAL A 276 20.31 4.43 -6.20
N PRO A 277 19.75 3.83 -5.15
CA PRO A 277 18.74 2.79 -5.30
C PRO A 277 17.47 3.33 -5.97
N PRO A 278 16.58 2.47 -6.47
CA PRO A 278 15.26 2.88 -6.94
C PRO A 278 14.52 3.72 -5.90
N LEU A 279 13.79 4.74 -6.37
CA LEU A 279 13.02 5.65 -5.52
C LEU A 279 11.61 5.83 -6.06
N GLY A 280 10.62 5.57 -5.21
CA GLY A 280 9.22 5.90 -5.46
C GLY A 280 8.93 7.40 -5.38
N PRO A 281 7.76 7.86 -5.85
CA PRO A 281 7.36 9.27 -5.77
C PRO A 281 7.44 9.84 -4.33
N GLY A 282 8.13 10.96 -4.15
CA GLY A 282 8.32 11.62 -2.86
C GLY A 282 9.32 10.93 -1.91
N GLU A 283 9.86 9.77 -2.29
CA GLU A 283 10.88 9.08 -1.51
C GLU A 283 12.24 9.78 -1.61
N LYS A 284 13.04 9.57 -0.57
CA LYS A 284 14.37 10.17 -0.44
C LYS A 284 15.36 9.13 0.07
N THR A 285 16.60 9.26 -0.37
CA THR A 285 17.72 8.48 0.15
C THR A 285 18.95 9.35 0.36
N THR A 286 19.86 8.90 1.22
CA THR A 286 21.13 9.57 1.46
C THR A 286 22.26 8.72 0.92
N VAL A 287 23.05 9.29 0.02
CA VAL A 287 24.29 8.71 -0.48
C VAL A 287 25.47 9.37 0.22
N THR A 288 26.34 8.55 0.81
CA THR A 288 27.50 9.05 1.55
C THR A 288 28.81 8.70 0.85
N PHE A 289 29.60 9.72 0.54
CA PHE A 289 30.97 9.59 0.09
C PHE A 289 31.90 9.67 1.30
N PHE A 290 32.41 8.52 1.75
CA PHE A 290 33.23 8.43 2.97
C PHE A 290 34.70 8.77 2.76
N GLU A 291 35.36 9.34 3.76
CA GLU A 291 36.82 9.51 3.82
C GLU A 291 37.40 10.20 2.57
N LEU A 292 36.86 11.38 2.24
CA LEU A 292 37.38 12.24 1.19
C LEU A 292 38.61 12.96 1.71
N GLY A 293 39.78 12.56 1.22
CA GLY A 293 41.06 13.15 1.63
C GLY A 293 41.16 14.61 1.21
N VAL A 294 41.58 15.47 2.14
CA VAL A 294 41.80 16.90 1.91
C VAL A 294 43.07 17.37 2.59
N THR A 295 43.59 18.50 2.12
CA THR A 295 44.75 19.18 2.65
C THR A 295 44.29 20.47 3.33
N ARG A 296 44.88 20.78 4.48
CA ARG A 296 44.60 22.00 5.23
C ARG A 296 44.97 23.24 4.42
N ASP A 297 44.30 24.35 4.71
CA ASP A 297 44.52 25.65 4.06
C ASP A 297 44.37 25.60 2.53
N THR A 298 43.64 24.60 2.02
CA THR A 298 43.41 24.38 0.59
C THR A 298 41.95 24.62 0.24
N THR A 299 41.71 25.20 -0.93
CA THR A 299 40.38 25.43 -1.48
C THR A 299 40.15 24.54 -2.69
N TYR A 300 39.03 23.84 -2.69
CA TYR A 300 38.61 22.88 -3.69
C TYR A 300 37.39 23.38 -4.42
N GLN A 301 37.28 23.09 -5.72
CA GLN A 301 35.97 23.05 -6.37
C GLN A 301 35.41 21.65 -6.19
N VAL A 302 34.13 21.55 -5.86
CA VAL A 302 33.42 20.29 -5.66
C VAL A 302 32.17 20.31 -6.53
N GLU A 303 31.95 19.25 -7.27
CA GLU A 303 30.74 19.01 -8.05
C GLU A 303 30.19 17.64 -7.71
N VAL A 304 28.90 17.59 -7.41
CA VAL A 304 28.12 16.37 -7.37
C VAL A 304 27.19 16.36 -8.57
N ARG A 305 27.20 15.28 -9.34
CA ARG A 305 26.31 15.05 -10.48
C ARG A 305 25.52 13.78 -10.29
N LEU A 306 24.21 13.88 -10.40
CA LEU A 306 23.28 12.78 -10.44
C LEU A 306 23.01 12.40 -11.90
N GLY A 307 22.94 11.11 -12.19
CA GLY A 307 22.51 10.60 -13.48
C GLY A 307 21.08 11.04 -13.79
N ILE A 308 20.77 11.19 -15.07
CA ILE A 308 19.46 11.60 -15.55
C ILE A 308 18.58 10.37 -15.66
N ALA A 309 17.44 10.36 -14.98
CA ALA A 309 16.46 9.30 -15.07
C ALA A 309 15.75 9.31 -16.44
N GLN A 310 15.30 8.14 -16.90
CA GLN A 310 14.55 8.07 -18.15
C GLN A 310 13.24 8.85 -18.03
N GLY A 311 13.00 9.78 -18.96
CA GLY A 311 11.78 10.60 -18.98
C GLY A 311 11.82 11.82 -18.06
N GLU A 312 12.97 12.08 -17.42
CA GLU A 312 13.19 13.28 -16.63
C GLU A 312 13.26 14.54 -17.50
N GLN A 313 12.47 15.55 -17.13
CA GLN A 313 12.37 16.82 -17.88
C GLN A 313 13.08 17.97 -17.20
N ASN A 314 13.11 17.97 -15.86
CA ASN A 314 13.84 18.96 -15.08
C ASN A 314 15.28 18.46 -14.91
N LEU A 315 16.25 19.23 -15.41
CA LEU A 315 17.67 18.87 -15.35
C LEU A 315 18.49 19.77 -14.41
N ASP A 316 17.84 20.76 -13.80
CA ASP A 316 18.52 21.87 -13.13
C ASP A 316 19.01 21.50 -11.72
N ASP A 317 18.44 20.45 -11.12
CA ASP A 317 18.76 19.95 -9.78
C ASP A 317 19.53 18.61 -9.78
N ASN A 318 19.93 18.10 -10.94
CA ASN A 318 20.83 16.93 -11.02
C ASN A 318 22.31 17.31 -10.80
N SER A 319 22.64 18.58 -10.56
CA SER A 319 24.01 18.99 -10.27
C SER A 319 24.09 19.97 -9.10
N TYR A 320 25.12 19.82 -8.28
CA TYR A 320 25.41 20.72 -7.18
C TYR A 320 26.90 21.06 -7.17
N VAL A 321 27.22 22.34 -7.38
CA VAL A 321 28.60 22.84 -7.48
C VAL A 321 28.86 23.84 -6.37
N PHE A 322 29.95 23.66 -5.63
CA PHE A 322 30.36 24.56 -4.57
C PHE A 322 31.87 24.63 -4.41
N THR A 323 32.33 25.72 -3.81
CA THR A 323 33.73 25.88 -3.41
C THR A 323 33.87 25.50 -1.94
N LEU A 324 34.76 24.57 -1.64
CA LEU A 324 35.01 24.08 -0.29
C LEU A 324 36.40 24.54 0.17
N SER A 325 36.47 25.25 1.30
CA SER A 325 37.74 25.59 1.93
C SER A 325 37.96 24.76 3.19
N VAL A 326 39.16 24.23 3.36
CA VAL A 326 39.56 23.53 4.59
C VAL A 326 40.32 24.53 5.45
N GLY A 327 39.64 25.03 6.48
CA GLY A 327 40.13 26.14 7.30
C GLY A 327 41.32 25.77 8.19
N GLY A 328 42.02 26.81 8.63
CA GLY A 328 43.00 26.83 9.73
C GLY A 328 42.55 27.79 10.81
#